data_AF-D8UIK5-F1
#
_entry.id   AF-D8UIK5-F1
#
_cell.length_a   1.000
_cell.length_b   1.000
_cell.length_c   1.000
_cell.angle_alpha   90.00
_cell.angle_beta   90.00
_cell.angle_gamma   90.00
#
_symmetry.space_group_name_H-M   'P 1'
#
loop_
_entity.id
_entity.type
_entity.pdbx_description
1 polymer ?
#
loop_
_entity_poly.entity_id
_entity_poly.type
_entity_poly.pdbx_seq_one_letter_code
_entity_poly.pdbx_strand_id
1 'polypeptide(L)'
;MRESLSSGSAVNYLARIPGALTEAQLLANLGKAEQDLRKRQALDHLHNLRGKALEPLFYDFRSSLLLQLSASYKPLVEACRSFSELNKLLTSFRTGSAAEEQLLRACKAFCTEYDLSADFWVQFAAVGDVNTVQNSRVHCSVVESVSFLSSVCDQPDAFPEFDDAWAMVEALVNYGGKHAKALDADAEAERRAVAKATAEFKQRRRQKQQPK
;
A
#
# COMPACT_ATOMS: atom_id res chain seq x y z
N MET A 1 -20.59 19.69 27.10
CA MET A 1 -19.24 20.12 26.71
C MET A 1 -18.25 19.20 27.42
N ARG A 2 -17.53 18.34 26.69
CA ARG A 2 -16.39 17.60 27.25
C ARG A 2 -15.17 18.49 27.03
N GLU A 3 -14.60 19.02 28.10
CA GLU A 3 -13.32 19.73 28.06
C GLU A 3 -12.25 18.73 27.61
N SER A 4 -11.70 18.95 26.42
CA SER A 4 -10.49 18.28 25.99
C SER A 4 -9.34 18.82 26.82
N LEU A 5 -8.94 18.09 27.85
CA LEU A 5 -7.66 18.30 28.53
C LEU A 5 -6.57 18.31 27.47
N SER A 6 -5.91 19.46 27.27
CA SER A 6 -4.76 19.55 26.38
C SER A 6 -3.66 18.61 26.90
N SER A 7 -2.92 17.96 26.00
CA SER A 7 -1.91 16.95 26.35
C SER A 7 -0.93 17.44 27.43
N GLY A 8 -0.61 18.74 27.47
CA GLY A 8 0.25 19.34 28.49
C GLY A 8 -0.33 19.38 29.92
N SER A 9 -1.66 19.45 30.06
CA SER A 9 -2.34 19.44 31.37
C SER A 9 -2.39 18.05 32.00
N ALA A 10 -2.55 17.00 31.18
CA ALA A 10 -2.54 15.60 31.62
C ALA A 10 -1.13 15.14 32.03
N VAL A 11 -0.11 15.54 31.27
CA VAL A 11 1.30 15.24 31.59
C VAL A 11 1.73 15.88 32.93
N ASN A 12 1.37 17.15 33.14
CA ASN A 12 1.63 17.87 34.39
C ASN A 12 0.97 17.24 35.62
N TYR A 13 -0.23 16.69 35.44
CA TYR A 13 -0.95 16.02 36.52
C TYR A 13 -0.29 14.68 36.90
N LEU A 14 0.10 13.87 35.90
CA LEU A 14 0.69 12.55 36.12
C LEU A 14 2.11 12.63 36.72
N ALA A 15 2.89 13.66 36.39
CA ALA A 15 4.24 13.89 36.92
C ALA A 15 4.26 14.22 38.43
N ARG A 16 3.12 14.61 39.02
CA ARG A 16 2.99 15.00 40.44
C ARG A 16 2.67 13.84 41.39
N ILE A 17 2.46 12.63 40.86
CA ILE A 17 2.15 11.44 41.66
C ILE A 17 3.45 10.91 42.30
N PRO A 18 3.49 10.60 43.61
CA PRO A 18 4.69 10.06 44.25
C PRO A 18 5.12 8.73 43.60
N GLY A 19 6.38 8.63 43.16
CA GLY A 19 6.89 7.48 42.41
C GLY A 19 6.61 7.51 40.90
N ALA A 20 5.98 8.58 40.38
CA ALA A 20 5.78 8.77 38.96
C ALA A 20 7.05 9.24 38.25
N LEU A 21 7.09 8.94 36.95
CA LEU A 21 8.08 9.46 36.01
C LEU A 21 8.10 10.99 36.06
N THR A 22 9.29 11.56 35.93
CA THR A 22 9.46 13.02 35.77
C THR A 22 8.70 13.52 34.54
N GLU A 23 8.32 14.80 34.53
CA GLU A 23 7.64 15.43 33.38
C GLU A 23 8.41 15.20 32.06
N ALA A 24 9.74 15.30 32.09
CA ALA A 24 10.61 15.04 30.93
C ALA A 24 10.52 13.58 30.44
N GLN A 25 10.45 12.61 31.35
CA GLN A 25 10.28 11.19 31.01
C GLN A 25 8.89 10.89 30.44
N LEU A 26 7.84 11.54 30.98
CA LEU A 26 6.48 11.42 30.45
C LEU A 26 6.37 12.00 29.04
N LEU A 27 6.96 13.17 28.79
CA LEU A 27 7.02 13.78 27.46
C LEU A 27 7.80 12.91 26.47
N ALA A 28 8.95 12.36 26.87
CA ALA A 28 9.74 11.45 26.03
C ALA A 28 8.96 10.17 25.68
N ASN A 29 8.26 9.58 26.65
CA ASN A 29 7.43 8.40 26.43
C ASN A 29 6.24 8.69 25.52
N LEU A 30 5.61 9.86 25.67
CA LEU A 30 4.51 10.29 24.80
C LEU A 30 5.00 10.47 23.36
N GLY A 31 6.13 11.17 23.17
CA GLY A 31 6.74 11.35 21.85
C GLY A 31 7.09 10.03 21.18
N LYS A 32 7.64 9.07 21.94
CA LYS A 32 7.90 7.71 21.43
C LYS A 32 6.61 6.97 21.06
N ALA A 33 5.58 7.05 21.90
CA ALA A 33 4.29 6.41 21.64
C ALA A 33 3.59 6.99 20.39
N GLU A 34 3.68 8.29 20.17
CA GLU A 34 3.17 8.96 18.97
C GLU A 34 3.92 8.52 17.71
N GLN A 35 5.25 8.39 17.78
CA GLN A 35 6.06 7.86 16.67
C GLN A 35 5.70 6.40 16.36
N ASP A 36 5.61 5.54 17.37
CA ASP A 36 5.22 4.13 17.20
C ASP A 36 3.81 3.99 16.61
N LEU A 37 2.87 4.84 17.04
CA LEU A 37 1.52 4.88 16.48
C LEU A 37 1.54 5.29 15.01
N ARG A 38 2.28 6.36 14.67
CA ARG A 38 2.39 6.84 13.28
C ARG A 38 3.00 5.78 12.36
N LYS A 39 4.00 5.03 12.84
CA LYS A 39 4.60 3.91 12.11
C LYS A 39 3.58 2.80 11.83
N ARG A 40 2.81 2.38 12.85
CA ARG A 40 1.75 1.38 12.66
C ARG A 40 0.70 1.85 11.67
N GLN A 41 0.29 3.12 11.74
CA GLN A 41 -0.65 3.71 10.78
C GLN A 41 -0.09 3.69 9.35
N ALA A 42 1.20 3.95 9.15
CA ALA A 42 1.82 3.87 7.83
C ALA A 42 1.74 2.46 7.25
N LEU A 43 2.08 1.43 8.03
CA LEU A 43 1.98 0.03 7.62
C LEU A 43 0.54 -0.36 7.27
N ASP A 44 -0.41 0.04 8.10
CA ASP A 44 -1.85 -0.18 7.92
C ASP A 44 -2.37 0.44 6.61
N HIS A 45 -2.00 1.69 6.34
CA HIS A 45 -2.36 2.39 5.09
C HIS A 45 -1.68 1.76 3.87
N LEU A 46 -0.42 1.32 4.00
CA LEU A 46 0.30 0.63 2.93
C LEU A 46 -0.37 -0.71 2.60
N HIS A 47 -0.79 -1.45 3.62
CA HIS A 47 -1.53 -2.69 3.43
C HIS A 47 -2.83 -2.47 2.66
N ASN A 48 -3.59 -1.42 3.01
CA ASN A 48 -4.83 -1.07 2.30
C ASN A 48 -4.56 -0.67 0.84
N LEU A 49 -3.56 0.18 0.57
CA LEU A 49 -3.18 0.54 -0.80
C LEU A 49 -2.73 -0.67 -1.60
N ARG A 50 -1.89 -1.53 -1.02
CA ARG A 50 -1.44 -2.75 -1.67
C ARG A 50 -2.62 -3.65 -2.05
N GLY A 51 -3.58 -3.82 -1.14
CA GLY A 51 -4.76 -4.64 -1.38
C GLY A 51 -5.67 -4.13 -2.50
N LYS A 52 -5.72 -2.82 -2.73
CA LYS A 52 -6.64 -2.20 -3.70
C LYS A 52 -5.96 -1.79 -5.02
N ALA A 53 -4.73 -1.27 -4.96
CA ALA A 53 -4.09 -0.59 -6.08
C ALA A 53 -3.04 -1.44 -6.80
N LEU A 54 -2.44 -2.44 -6.14
CA LEU A 54 -1.27 -3.16 -6.67
C LEU A 54 -1.57 -3.93 -7.97
N GLU A 55 -2.67 -4.68 -7.98
CA GLU A 55 -3.08 -5.46 -9.15
C GLU A 55 -3.55 -4.55 -10.31
N PRO A 56 -4.42 -3.55 -10.09
CA PRO A 56 -4.74 -2.55 -11.12
C PRO A 56 -3.51 -1.85 -11.70
N LEU A 57 -2.58 -1.39 -10.84
CA LEU A 57 -1.32 -0.77 -11.24
C LEU A 57 -0.51 -1.71 -12.15
N PHE A 58 -0.42 -3.00 -11.82
CA PHE A 58 0.26 -3.97 -12.67
C PHE A 58 -0.38 -4.08 -14.06
N TYR A 59 -1.71 -4.21 -14.14
CA TYR A 59 -2.38 -4.38 -15.42
C TYR A 59 -2.34 -3.14 -16.29
N ASP A 60 -2.48 -1.95 -15.71
CA ASP A 60 -2.36 -0.68 -16.43
C ASP A 60 -0.92 -0.48 -16.93
N PHE A 61 0.07 -0.76 -16.07
CA PHE A 61 1.48 -0.72 -16.45
C PHE A 61 1.78 -1.69 -17.60
N ARG A 62 1.40 -2.97 -17.45
CA ARG A 62 1.56 -4.01 -18.49
C ARG A 62 0.90 -3.59 -19.80
N SER A 63 -0.31 -3.05 -19.75
CA SER A 63 -1.03 -2.59 -20.94
C SER A 63 -0.29 -1.45 -21.62
N SER A 64 0.24 -0.49 -20.85
CA SER A 64 1.07 0.60 -21.37
C SER A 64 2.34 0.08 -22.05
N LEU A 65 3.04 -0.89 -21.45
CA LEU A 65 4.20 -1.54 -22.08
C LEU A 65 3.84 -2.16 -23.43
N LEU A 66 2.74 -2.92 -23.50
CA LEU A 66 2.32 -3.59 -24.72
C LEU A 66 1.95 -2.63 -25.85
N LEU A 67 1.56 -1.40 -25.54
CA LEU A 67 1.33 -0.35 -26.56
C LEU A 67 2.65 0.14 -27.17
N GLN A 68 3.71 0.24 -26.37
CA GLN A 68 5.00 0.82 -26.77
C GLN A 68 6.01 -0.21 -27.28
N LEU A 69 5.86 -1.49 -26.93
CA LEU A 69 6.78 -2.55 -27.32
C LEU A 69 6.67 -2.94 -28.79
N SER A 70 7.79 -3.36 -29.37
CA SER A 70 7.80 -3.99 -30.69
C SER A 70 7.12 -5.36 -30.65
N ALA A 71 6.56 -5.78 -31.80
CA ALA A 71 5.78 -7.03 -31.92
C ALA A 71 6.54 -8.28 -31.42
N SER A 72 7.87 -8.28 -31.53
CA SER A 72 8.72 -9.40 -31.11
C SER A 72 8.73 -9.63 -29.59
N TYR A 73 8.52 -8.61 -28.77
CA TYR A 73 8.59 -8.70 -27.30
C TYR A 73 7.22 -8.71 -26.62
N LYS A 74 6.14 -8.33 -27.32
CA LYS A 74 4.78 -8.33 -26.76
C LYS A 74 4.37 -9.68 -26.17
N PRO A 75 4.58 -10.84 -26.84
CA PRO A 75 4.15 -12.12 -26.29
C PRO A 75 4.81 -12.47 -24.94
N LEU A 76 6.05 -12.00 -24.72
CA LEU A 76 6.77 -12.25 -23.46
C LEU A 76 6.14 -11.48 -22.30
N VAL A 77 5.83 -10.20 -22.50
CA VAL A 77 5.16 -9.36 -21.49
C VAL A 77 3.69 -9.74 -21.32
N GLU A 78 3.04 -10.19 -22.39
CA GLU A 78 1.67 -10.70 -22.32
C GLU A 78 1.55 -11.93 -21.42
N ALA A 79 2.58 -12.77 -21.36
CA ALA A 79 2.59 -13.94 -20.49
C ALA A 79 2.67 -13.58 -19.00
N CYS A 80 3.21 -12.42 -18.64
CA CYS A 80 3.34 -11.99 -17.25
C CYS A 80 1.98 -11.64 -16.62
N ARG A 81 1.74 -12.18 -15.42
CA ARG A 81 0.55 -11.96 -14.58
C ARG A 81 0.82 -11.22 -13.29
N SER A 82 2.08 -10.89 -13.02
CA SER A 82 2.48 -10.12 -11.84
C SER A 82 3.78 -9.35 -12.07
N PHE A 83 4.05 -8.38 -11.18
CA PHE A 83 5.36 -7.72 -11.13
C PHE A 83 6.50 -8.71 -10.87
N SER A 84 6.26 -9.78 -10.10
CA SER A 84 7.27 -10.84 -9.87
C SER A 84 7.66 -11.53 -11.18
N GLU A 85 6.68 -11.89 -12.01
CA GLU A 85 6.93 -12.51 -13.31
C GLU A 85 7.60 -11.55 -14.30
N LEU A 86 7.17 -10.28 -14.31
CA LEU A 86 7.80 -9.26 -15.14
C LEU A 86 9.26 -9.01 -14.74
N ASN A 87 9.55 -8.97 -13.43
CA ASN A 87 10.91 -8.82 -12.93
C ASN A 87 11.79 -10.04 -13.28
N LYS A 88 11.25 -11.26 -13.17
CA LYS A 88 11.94 -12.49 -13.62
C LYS A 88 12.23 -12.47 -15.13
N LEU A 89 11.29 -11.97 -15.93
CA LEU A 89 11.51 -11.80 -17.37
C LEU A 89 12.66 -10.82 -17.64
N LEU A 90 12.64 -9.65 -17.01
CA LEU A 90 13.68 -8.62 -17.18
C LEU A 90 15.05 -9.13 -16.75
N THR A 91 15.16 -9.76 -15.59
CA THR A 91 16.41 -10.33 -15.08
C THR A 91 16.93 -11.52 -15.90
N SER A 92 16.07 -12.16 -16.70
CA SER A 92 16.49 -13.21 -17.65
C SER A 92 17.19 -12.63 -18.89
N PHE A 93 16.98 -11.35 -19.19
CA PHE A 93 17.71 -10.67 -20.25
C PHE A 93 19.13 -10.34 -19.79
N ARG A 94 20.09 -10.42 -20.72
CA ARG A 94 21.45 -9.93 -20.45
C ARG A 94 21.39 -8.41 -20.26
N THR A 95 22.08 -7.91 -19.25
CA THR A 95 22.23 -6.47 -19.03
C THR A 95 22.80 -5.78 -20.28
N GLY A 96 22.16 -4.69 -20.71
CA GLY A 96 22.48 -3.96 -21.94
C GLY A 96 21.98 -4.64 -23.21
N SER A 97 21.08 -5.63 -23.11
CA SER A 97 20.49 -6.24 -24.29
C SER A 97 19.44 -5.33 -24.93
N ALA A 98 19.26 -5.47 -26.25
CA ALA A 98 18.23 -4.73 -26.98
C ALA A 98 16.80 -4.98 -26.44
N ALA A 99 16.56 -6.15 -25.83
CA ALA A 99 15.28 -6.48 -25.21
C ALA A 99 15.05 -5.65 -23.93
N GLU A 100 16.05 -5.57 -23.06
CA GLU A 100 16.00 -4.76 -21.84
C GLU A 100 15.85 -3.27 -22.18
N GLU A 101 16.64 -2.75 -23.11
CA GLU A 101 16.56 -1.35 -23.53
C GLU A 101 15.19 -0.96 -24.10
N GLN A 102 14.57 -1.86 -24.89
CA GLN A 102 13.22 -1.62 -25.40
C GLN A 102 12.17 -1.62 -24.29
N LEU A 103 12.29 -2.50 -23.31
CA LEU A 103 11.39 -2.53 -22.16
C LEU A 103 11.53 -1.27 -21.32
N LEU A 104 12.75 -0.89 -20.94
CA LEU A 104 13.00 0.35 -20.19
C LEU A 104 12.48 1.59 -20.92
N ARG A 105 12.65 1.64 -22.25
CA ARG A 105 12.08 2.72 -23.08
C ARG A 105 10.55 2.70 -23.06
N ALA A 106 9.93 1.52 -23.16
CA ALA A 106 8.48 1.36 -23.13
C ALA A 106 7.87 1.79 -21.78
N CYS A 107 8.59 1.61 -20.67
CA CYS A 107 8.14 2.03 -19.34
C CYS A 107 8.04 3.56 -19.19
N LYS A 108 8.85 4.32 -19.94
CA LYS A 108 9.07 5.76 -19.69
C LYS A 108 7.78 6.58 -19.69
N ALA A 109 6.89 6.35 -20.64
CA ALA A 109 5.65 7.11 -20.75
C ALA A 109 4.75 6.93 -19.50
N PHE A 110 4.60 5.69 -19.05
CA PHE A 110 3.84 5.37 -17.85
C PHE A 110 4.50 5.95 -16.60
N CYS A 111 5.82 5.79 -16.47
CA CYS A 111 6.54 6.34 -15.31
C CYS A 111 6.41 7.85 -15.23
N THR A 112 6.51 8.57 -16.36
CA THR A 112 6.27 10.02 -16.39
C THR A 112 4.82 10.39 -16.04
N GLU A 113 3.84 9.64 -16.54
CA GLU A 113 2.41 9.93 -16.32
C GLU A 113 2.02 9.85 -14.83
N TYR A 114 2.67 8.95 -14.09
CA TYR A 114 2.36 8.65 -12.69
C TYR A 114 3.46 9.09 -11.73
N ASP A 115 4.47 9.84 -12.21
CA ASP A 115 5.62 10.27 -11.41
C ASP A 115 6.31 9.11 -10.66
N LEU A 116 6.74 8.10 -11.43
CA LEU A 116 7.33 6.86 -10.92
C LEU A 116 8.81 6.79 -11.23
N SER A 117 9.57 6.21 -10.29
CA SER A 117 10.94 5.76 -10.55
C SER A 117 10.96 4.73 -11.67
N ALA A 118 12.02 4.76 -12.50
CA ALA A 118 12.12 3.98 -13.73
C ALA A 118 12.20 2.45 -13.52
N ASP A 119 12.30 2.00 -12.28
CA ASP A 119 12.48 0.62 -11.84
C ASP A 119 11.63 0.26 -10.60
N PHE A 120 10.59 1.05 -10.29
CA PHE A 120 9.76 0.90 -9.08
C PHE A 120 9.29 -0.54 -8.83
N TRP A 121 9.01 -1.29 -9.91
CA TRP A 121 8.49 -2.66 -9.84
C TRP A 121 9.50 -3.67 -9.28
N VAL A 122 10.80 -3.36 -9.31
CA VAL A 122 11.85 -4.24 -8.76
C VAL A 122 11.65 -4.43 -7.25
N GLN A 123 11.17 -3.38 -6.57
CA GLN A 123 10.91 -3.36 -5.13
C GLN A 123 9.55 -3.97 -4.74
N PHE A 124 8.82 -4.59 -5.67
CA PHE A 124 7.55 -5.26 -5.39
C PHE A 124 7.64 -6.27 -4.25
N ALA A 125 8.72 -7.06 -4.23
CA ALA A 125 8.92 -8.09 -3.20
C ALA A 125 9.13 -7.45 -1.81
N ALA A 126 9.90 -6.36 -1.74
CA ALA A 126 10.15 -5.64 -0.50
C ALA A 126 8.85 -5.10 0.13
N VAL A 127 7.94 -4.53 -0.66
CA VAL A 127 6.58 -4.14 -0.19
C VAL A 127 5.76 -5.34 0.33
N GLY A 128 6.05 -6.56 -0.16
CA GLY A 128 5.52 -7.80 0.38
C GLY A 128 5.94 -8.02 1.83
N ASP A 129 7.23 -7.89 2.09
CA ASP A 129 7.92 -8.25 3.33
C ASP A 129 7.63 -7.28 4.48
N VAL A 130 7.48 -5.98 4.17
CA VAL A 130 7.17 -4.92 5.16
C VAL A 130 5.89 -5.19 5.94
N ASN A 131 4.93 -5.91 5.37
CA ASN A 131 3.58 -6.12 5.92
C ASN A 131 3.39 -7.47 6.64
N THR A 132 4.44 -8.24 6.91
CA THR A 132 4.32 -9.58 7.50
C THR A 132 3.96 -9.61 8.99
N VAL A 133 3.90 -8.46 9.69
CA VAL A 133 3.89 -8.43 11.17
C VAL A 133 2.59 -7.93 11.84
N GLN A 134 1.63 -7.22 11.20
CA GLN A 134 0.45 -6.74 11.96
C GLN A 134 -0.84 -6.39 11.18
N ASN A 135 -1.95 -6.51 11.93
CA ASN A 135 -3.37 -6.21 11.69
C ASN A 135 -3.98 -6.46 10.30
N SER A 136 -4.64 -7.62 10.20
CA SER A 136 -5.66 -7.88 9.20
C SER A 136 -6.81 -6.87 9.32
N ARG A 137 -6.90 -5.96 8.34
CA ARG A 137 -8.02 -5.06 8.03
C ARG A 137 -7.92 -3.65 8.61
N VAL A 138 -7.24 -2.78 7.87
CA VAL A 138 -7.65 -1.38 7.82
C VAL A 138 -8.57 -1.18 6.61
N HIS A 139 -9.84 -0.97 6.90
CA HIS A 139 -10.90 -0.73 5.92
C HIS A 139 -11.05 0.77 5.62
N CYS A 140 -9.94 1.49 5.42
CA CYS A 140 -10.00 2.91 5.09
C CYS A 140 -10.07 3.12 3.57
N SER A 141 -10.49 4.31 3.16
CA SER A 141 -10.54 4.67 1.74
C SER A 141 -9.13 4.72 1.14
N VAL A 142 -9.02 4.55 -0.18
CA VAL A 142 -7.77 4.79 -0.91
C VAL A 142 -7.35 6.23 -0.73
N VAL A 143 -8.30 7.18 -0.80
CA VAL A 143 -8.02 8.61 -0.60
C VAL A 143 -7.33 8.88 0.74
N GLU A 144 -7.83 8.33 1.84
CA GLU A 144 -7.21 8.49 3.17
C GLU A 144 -5.82 7.88 3.22
N SER A 145 -5.63 6.71 2.60
CA SER A 145 -4.33 6.03 2.61
C SER A 145 -3.29 6.75 1.77
N VAL A 146 -3.67 7.27 0.60
CA VAL A 146 -2.82 8.12 -0.24
C VAL A 146 -2.42 9.36 0.56
N SER A 147 -3.39 10.08 1.13
CA SER A 147 -3.12 11.31 1.88
C SER A 147 -2.13 11.07 3.03
N PHE A 148 -2.35 10.01 3.82
CA PHE A 148 -1.45 9.67 4.92
C PHE A 148 -0.06 9.28 4.41
N LEU A 149 0.03 8.39 3.43
CA LEU A 149 1.31 7.89 2.93
C LEU A 149 2.09 8.93 2.13
N SER A 150 1.44 9.86 1.43
CA SER A 150 2.12 11.02 0.85
C SER A 150 2.90 11.80 1.91
N SER A 151 2.28 12.06 3.08
CA SER A 151 2.96 12.73 4.20
C SER A 151 4.10 11.90 4.84
N VAL A 152 4.09 10.58 4.61
CA VAL A 152 5.14 9.66 5.04
C VAL A 152 6.30 9.69 4.04
N CYS A 153 6.01 9.70 2.74
CA CYS A 153 7.02 9.84 1.68
C CYS A 153 7.79 11.17 1.78
N ASP A 154 7.18 12.23 2.32
CA ASP A 154 7.86 13.49 2.61
C ASP A 154 8.92 13.41 3.73
N GLN A 155 9.00 12.28 4.46
CA GLN A 155 9.85 12.09 5.64
C GLN A 155 10.52 10.71 5.65
N PRO A 156 11.36 10.38 4.65
CA PRO A 156 11.89 9.03 4.49
C PRO A 156 12.69 8.54 5.71
N ASP A 157 13.49 9.41 6.32
CA ASP A 157 14.31 9.10 7.50
C ASP A 157 13.49 8.68 8.75
N ALA A 158 12.20 9.02 8.79
CA ALA A 158 11.31 8.67 9.90
C ALA A 158 10.73 7.25 9.78
N PHE A 159 10.83 6.62 8.60
CA PHE A 159 10.23 5.31 8.28
C PHE A 159 11.25 4.38 7.62
N PRO A 160 12.32 3.98 8.34
CA PRO A 160 13.35 3.08 7.81
C PRO A 160 12.81 1.69 7.42
N GLU A 161 11.61 1.34 7.89
CA GLU A 161 10.91 0.11 7.49
C GLU A 161 10.60 0.07 5.98
N PHE A 162 10.65 1.21 5.28
CA PHE A 162 10.39 1.31 3.85
C PHE A 162 11.66 1.46 2.98
N ASP A 163 12.86 1.42 3.56
CA ASP A 163 14.11 1.74 2.84
C ASP A 163 14.29 0.95 1.54
N ASP A 164 13.97 -0.35 1.56
CA ASP A 164 14.06 -1.24 0.39
C ASP A 164 12.82 -1.23 -0.53
N ALA A 165 11.78 -0.49 -0.13
CA ALA A 165 10.44 -0.53 -0.69
C ALA A 165 9.92 0.83 -1.21
N TRP A 166 10.67 1.92 -0.99
CA TRP A 166 10.23 3.30 -1.22
C TRP A 166 9.65 3.55 -2.62
N ALA A 167 10.33 3.12 -3.67
CA ALA A 167 9.88 3.39 -5.03
C ALA A 167 8.54 2.72 -5.33
N MET A 168 8.29 1.53 -4.77
CA MET A 168 7.00 0.86 -4.91
C MET A 168 5.93 1.50 -4.00
N VAL A 169 6.29 1.97 -2.80
CA VAL A 169 5.37 2.72 -1.92
C VAL A 169 4.92 4.00 -2.64
N GLU A 170 5.84 4.79 -3.18
CA GLU A 170 5.55 5.98 -3.99
C GLU A 170 4.67 5.63 -5.20
N ALA A 171 4.97 4.54 -5.89
CA ALA A 171 4.15 4.11 -7.02
C ALA A 171 2.71 3.80 -6.65
N LEU A 172 2.50 3.12 -5.52
CA LEU A 172 1.16 2.86 -4.98
C LEU A 172 0.44 4.14 -4.57
N VAL A 173 1.16 5.10 -3.97
CA VAL A 173 0.62 6.40 -3.58
C VAL A 173 0.20 7.22 -4.80
N ASN A 174 1.07 7.36 -5.80
CA ASN A 174 0.82 8.19 -6.97
C ASN A 174 -0.27 7.60 -7.87
N TYR A 175 -0.20 6.30 -8.16
CA TYR A 175 -1.24 5.60 -8.90
C TYR A 175 -2.57 5.60 -8.12
N GLY A 176 -2.51 5.28 -6.82
CA GLY A 176 -3.66 5.27 -5.92
C GLY A 176 -4.34 6.63 -5.86
N GLY A 177 -3.58 7.72 -5.83
CA GLY A 177 -4.09 9.10 -5.80
C GLY A 177 -4.85 9.46 -7.07
N LYS A 178 -4.31 9.09 -8.24
CA LYS A 178 -4.96 9.35 -9.54
C LYS A 178 -6.25 8.54 -9.72
N HIS A 179 -6.30 7.33 -9.18
CA HIS A 179 -7.41 6.38 -9.37
C HIS A 179 -8.29 6.17 -8.13
N ALA A 180 -8.12 6.96 -7.08
CA ALA A 180 -8.70 6.69 -5.76
C ALA A 180 -10.22 6.43 -5.79
N LYS A 181 -10.95 7.25 -6.56
CA LYS A 181 -12.41 7.10 -6.70
C LYS A 181 -12.82 5.77 -7.32
N ALA A 182 -12.13 5.33 -8.38
CA ALA A 182 -12.42 4.08 -9.05
C ALA A 182 -12.07 2.90 -8.14
N LEU A 183 -10.88 2.93 -7.53
CA LEU A 183 -10.41 1.88 -6.63
C LEU A 183 -11.29 1.71 -5.39
N ASP A 184 -11.79 2.81 -4.80
CA ASP A 184 -12.72 2.72 -3.68
C ASP A 184 -14.11 2.23 -4.10
N ALA A 185 -14.58 2.59 -5.29
CA ALA A 185 -15.84 2.09 -5.82
C ALA A 185 -15.79 0.58 -6.09
N ASP A 186 -14.70 0.09 -6.68
CA ASP A 186 -14.48 -1.33 -6.94
C ASP A 186 -14.37 -2.13 -5.64
N ALA A 187 -13.61 -1.63 -4.67
CA ALA A 187 -13.49 -2.26 -3.35
C ALA A 187 -14.85 -2.30 -2.60
N GLU A 188 -15.71 -1.30 -2.78
CA GLU A 188 -17.07 -1.32 -2.25
C GLU A 188 -17.98 -2.31 -2.99
N ALA A 189 -17.87 -2.39 -4.31
CA ALA A 189 -18.62 -3.35 -5.12
C ALA A 189 -18.27 -4.81 -4.75
N GLU A 190 -16.98 -5.10 -4.58
CA GLU A 190 -16.50 -6.41 -4.13
C GLU A 190 -17.03 -6.75 -2.74
N ARG A 191 -16.96 -5.82 -1.79
CA ARG A 191 -17.51 -6.00 -0.44
C ARG A 191 -19.00 -6.35 -0.47
N ARG A 192 -19.78 -5.67 -1.32
CA ARG A 192 -21.21 -5.97 -1.50
C ARG A 192 -21.45 -7.36 -2.11
N ALA A 193 -20.66 -7.74 -3.12
CA ALA A 193 -20.76 -9.06 -3.74
C ALA A 193 -20.44 -10.19 -2.73
N VAL A 194 -19.37 -10.03 -1.94
CA VAL A 194 -18.98 -10.99 -0.88
C VAL A 194 -20.04 -11.06 0.21
N ALA A 195 -20.59 -9.92 0.64
CA ALA A 195 -21.66 -9.87 1.64
C ALA A 195 -22.91 -10.61 1.17
N LYS A 196 -23.31 -10.42 -0.09
CA LYS A 196 -24.43 -11.14 -0.72
C LYS A 196 -24.18 -12.64 -0.77
N ALA A 197 -23.02 -13.07 -1.28
CA ALA A 197 -22.67 -14.49 -1.34
C ALA A 197 -22.65 -15.14 0.05
N THR A 198 -22.13 -14.43 1.06
CA THR A 198 -22.10 -14.88 2.45
C THR A 198 -23.52 -15.00 3.04
N ALA A 199 -24.40 -14.04 2.75
CA ALA A 199 -25.79 -14.07 3.19
C ALA A 199 -26.55 -15.26 2.57
N GLU A 200 -26.39 -15.50 1.28
CA GLU A 200 -26.98 -16.64 0.57
C GLU A 200 -26.47 -17.97 1.14
N PHE A 201 -25.18 -18.08 1.42
CA PHE A 201 -24.60 -19.27 2.03
C PHE A 201 -25.16 -19.53 3.45
N LYS A 202 -25.27 -18.48 4.28
CA LYS A 202 -25.88 -18.57 5.62
C LYS A 202 -27.36 -18.99 5.54
N GLN A 203 -28.11 -18.47 4.58
CA GLN A 203 -29.52 -18.83 4.37
C GLN A 203 -29.68 -20.30 3.96
N ARG A 204 -28.86 -20.79 3.01
CA ARG A 204 -28.86 -22.21 2.60
C ARG A 204 -28.52 -23.14 3.76
N ARG A 205 -27.58 -22.75 4.63
CA ARG A 205 -27.25 -23.54 5.84
C ARG A 205 -28.42 -23.63 6.82
N ARG A 206 -29.16 -22.53 7.02
CA ARG A 206 -30.34 -22.52 7.92
C ARG A 206 -31.49 -23.37 7.38
N GLN A 207 -31.74 -23.34 6.07
CA GLN A 207 -32.76 -24.18 5.43
C GLN A 207 -32.46 -25.69 5.52
N LYS A 208 -31.17 -26.07 5.50
CA LYS A 208 -30.75 -27.47 5.69
C LYS A 208 -30.81 -27.96 7.15
N GLN A 209 -30.93 -27.05 8.12
CA GLN A 209 -30.94 -27.36 9.56
C GLN A 209 -32.34 -27.33 10.18
N GLN A 210 -33.39 -27.03 9.41
CA GLN A 210 -34.76 -27.19 9.88
C GLN A 210 -35.17 -28.68 9.78
N PRO A 211 -35.53 -29.34 10.90
CA PRO A 211 -36.07 -30.69 10.85
C PRO A 211 -37.43 -30.66 10.13
N LYS A 212 -37.70 -31.70 9.34
CA LYS A 212 -39.01 -31.95 8.73
C LYS A 212 -40.07 -32.17 9.81
#